data_AF-A0A7Y2PIS1-F1
#
_entry.id   AF-A0A7Y2PIS1-F1
#
_cell.length_a   1.000
_cell.length_b   1.000
_cell.length_c   1.000
_cell.angle_alpha   90.00
_cell.angle_beta   90.00
_cell.angle_gamma   90.00
#
_symmetry.space_group_name_H-M   'P 1'
#
loop_
_entity.id
_entity.type
_entity.pdbx_description
1 polymer ?
#
loop_
_entity_poly.entity_id
_entity_poly.type
_entity_poly.pdbx_seq_one_letter_code
_entity_poly.pdbx_strand_id
1 'polypeptide(L)' 'MSTSTNATEVDQSLLYPSPYKEFWHAFSRNKGAVAGLMFMCLIVFCALFAPWVAPHNPSEQYRDFLLTPP' A
#
# COMPACT_ATOMS: atom_id res chain seq x y z
N MET A 1 42.44 31.40 27.03
CA MET A 1 42.03 30.94 25.68
C MET A 1 41.69 29.46 25.80
N SER A 2 40.45 29.13 26.16
CA SER A 2 40.04 27.76 26.46
C SER A 2 39.40 27.17 25.21
N THR A 3 40.15 26.33 24.50
CA THR A 3 39.67 25.58 23.33
C THR A 3 38.83 24.41 23.82
N SER A 4 37.51 24.55 23.79
CA SER A 4 36.58 23.42 23.97
C SER A 4 36.71 22.50 22.77
N THR A 5 37.42 21.39 22.94
CA THR A 5 37.43 20.26 22.01
C THR A 5 35.99 19.75 21.88
N ASN A 6 35.35 20.04 20.74
CA ASN A 6 34.09 19.42 20.36
C ASN A 6 34.33 17.92 20.16
N ALA A 7 34.13 17.16 21.24
CA ALA A 7 33.99 15.71 21.15
C ALA A 7 32.84 15.43 20.17
N THR A 8 33.10 14.56 19.19
CA THR A 8 32.16 13.99 18.23
C THR A 8 30.72 13.98 18.76
N GLU A 9 29.94 15.01 18.45
CA GLU A 9 28.54 15.09 18.86
C GLU A 9 27.78 14.01 18.10
N VAL A 10 27.56 12.87 18.76
CA VAL A 10 26.71 11.81 18.23
C VAL A 10 25.30 12.40 18.11
N ASP A 11 24.88 12.65 16.87
CA ASP A 11 23.56 13.16 16.53
C ASP A 11 22.49 12.21 17.08
N GLN A 12 21.90 12.59 18.22
CA GLN A 12 20.91 11.81 18.96
C GLN A 12 19.63 11.57 18.14
N SER A 13 19.40 12.37 17.08
CA SER A 13 18.27 12.17 16.18
C SER A 13 18.39 10.87 15.37
N LEU A 14 19.61 10.37 15.15
CA LEU A 14 19.88 9.09 14.46
C LEU A 14 19.51 7.87 15.33
N LEU A 15 19.37 8.05 16.64
CA LEU A 15 18.98 7.01 17.59
C LEU A 15 17.46 6.87 17.75
N TYR A 16 16.69 7.88 17.31
CA TYR A 16 15.23 7.82 17.33
C TYR A 16 14.70 7.02 16.14
N PRO A 17 13.87 5.99 16.35
CA PRO A 17 13.21 5.31 15.24
C PRO A 17 12.34 6.30 14.46
N SER A 18 12.32 6.16 13.13
CA SER A 18 11.53 7.05 12.30
C SER A 18 10.03 6.93 12.64
N PRO A 19 9.25 8.02 12.58
CA PRO A 19 7.81 8.00 12.91
C PRO A 19 7.03 6.93 12.12
N TYR A 20 7.41 6.70 10.85
CA TYR A 20 6.81 5.66 10.01
C TYR A 20 7.08 4.25 10.53
N LYS A 21 8.27 4.00 11.07
CA LYS A 21 8.64 2.71 11.65
C LYS A 21 7.84 2.43 12.92
N GLU A 22 7.66 3.45 13.77
CA GLU A 22 6.82 3.34 14.96
C GLU A 22 5.35 3.09 14.59
N PHE A 23 4.81 3.84 13.62
CA PHE A 23 3.47 3.63 13.10
C PHE A 23 3.29 2.19 12.59
N TRP A 24 4.20 1.71 11.75
CA TRP A 24 4.10 0.36 11.18
C TRP A 24 4.19 -0.72 12.25
N HIS A 25 5.09 -0.55 13.23
CA HIS A 25 5.21 -1.47 14.36
C HIS A 25 3.91 -1.53 15.19
N ALA A 26 3.31 -0.37 15.50
CA ALA A 26 2.05 -0.30 16.22
C ALA A 26 0.87 -0.86 15.40
N PHE A 27 0.80 -0.53 14.12
CA PHE A 27 -0.21 -1.00 13.18
C PHE A 27 -0.17 -2.53 13.02
N SER A 28 1.03 -3.09 12.83
CA SER A 28 1.24 -4.52 12.59
C SER A 28 0.90 -5.41 13.78
N ARG A 29 0.79 -4.84 14.99
CA ARG A 29 0.39 -5.55 16.20
C ARG A 29 -1.08 -5.95 16.20
N ASN A 30 -1.91 -5.31 15.37
CA ASN A 30 -3.31 -5.68 15.17
C ASN A 30 -3.46 -6.59 13.93
N LYS A 31 -3.71 -7.88 14.16
CA LYS A 31 -3.93 -8.88 13.09
C LYS A 31 -5.06 -8.51 12.14
N GLY A 32 -6.14 -7.88 12.63
CA GLY A 32 -7.26 -7.43 11.80
C GLY A 32 -6.90 -6.27 10.89
N ALA A 33 -6.11 -5.31 11.40
CA ALA A 33 -5.62 -4.19 10.60
C ALA A 33 -4.69 -4.66 9.48
N VAL A 34 -3.78 -5.59 9.77
CA VAL A 34 -2.89 -6.19 8.77
C VAL A 34 -3.67 -7.01 7.74
N ALA A 35 -4.65 -7.80 8.17
CA ALA A 35 -5.52 -8.55 7.26
C ALA A 35 -6.31 -7.61 6.33
N GLY A 36 -6.84 -6.50 6.86
CA GLY A 36 -7.51 -5.47 6.08
C GLY A 36 -6.58 -4.80 5.07
N LEU A 37 -5.34 -4.47 5.47
CA LEU A 37 -4.34 -3.92 4.56
C LEU A 37 -3.97 -4.92 3.46
N MET A 38 -3.78 -6.19 3.79
CA MET A 38 -3.49 -7.25 2.82
C MET A 38 -4.63 -7.38 1.79
N PHE A 39 -5.88 -7.39 2.27
CA PHE A 39 -7.06 -7.45 1.40
C PHE A 39 -7.15 -6.24 0.47
N MET A 40 -6.90 -5.04 1.00
CA MET A 40 -6.86 -3.82 0.18
C MET A 40 -5.77 -3.89 -0.88
N CYS A 41 -4.57 -4.34 -0.53
CA CYS A 41 -3.48 -4.54 -1.49
C CYS A 41 -3.86 -5.54 -2.58
N LEU A 42 -4.60 -6.61 -2.25
CA LEU A 42 -5.09 -7.59 -3.22
C LEU A 42 -6.09 -6.97 -4.19
N ILE A 43 -7.04 -6.15 -3.72
CA ILE A 43 -7.97 -5.42 -4.59
C ILE A 43 -7.22 -4.47 -5.54
N VAL A 44 -6.29 -3.68 -5.00
CA VAL A 44 -5.47 -2.76 -5.81
C VAL A 44 -4.66 -3.53 -6.85
N PHE A 45 -4.08 -4.67 -6.47
CA PHE A 45 -3.39 -5.56 -7.39
C PHE A 45 -4.33 -6.02 -8.52
N CYS A 46 -5.51 -6.55 -8.19
CA CYS A 46 -6.51 -6.93 -9.20
C CYS A 46 -6.89 -5.76 -10.12
N ALA A 47 -7.00 -4.55 -9.60
CA ALA A 47 -7.33 -3.36 -10.39
C ALA A 47 -6.20 -2.97 -11.37
N LEU A 48 -4.94 -3.02 -10.91
CA LEU A 48 -3.78 -2.75 -11.77
C LEU A 48 -3.61 -3.81 -12.87
N PHE A 49 -3.96 -5.07 -12.56
CA PHE A 49 -3.90 -6.18 -13.49
C PHE A 49 -5.26 -6.52 -14.11
N ALA A 50 -6.22 -5.60 -14.08
CA ALA A 50 -7.57 -5.82 -14.60
C ALA A 50 -7.58 -6.32 -16.05
N PRO A 51 -6.75 -5.84 -16.99
CA PRO A 51 -6.75 -6.34 -18.37
C PRO A 51 -6.36 -7.83 -18.50
N TRP A 52 -5.59 -8.38 -17.55
CA TRP A 52 -5.25 -9.81 -17.51
C TRP A 52 -6.26 -10.63 -16.72
N VAL A 53 -6.83 -10.06 -15.65
CA VAL A 53 -7.81 -10.74 -14.78
C VAL A 53 -9.20 -10.80 -15.44
N ALA A 54 -9.60 -9.74 -16.14
CA ALA A 54 -10.87 -9.60 -16.84
C ALA A 54 -10.64 -8.96 -18.21
N PRO A 55 -10.24 -9.76 -19.23
CA PRO A 55 -9.99 -9.25 -20.58
C PRO A 55 -11.25 -8.71 -21.27
N HIS A 56 -12.43 -9.22 -20.89
CA HIS A 56 -13.72 -8.79 -21.45
C HIS A 56 -14.33 -7.68 -20.60
N ASN A 57 -14.85 -6.63 -21.25
CA ASN A 57 -15.50 -5.55 -20.52
C ASN A 57 -16.83 -6.04 -19.93
N PRO A 58 -17.06 -5.91 -18.62
CA PRO A 58 -18.33 -6.31 -18.01
C PRO A 58 -19.51 -5.43 -18.45
N SER A 59 -19.22 -4.26 -19.05
CA SER A 59 -20.17 -3.33 -19.61
C SER A 59 -20.46 -3.56 -21.10
N GLU A 60 -19.81 -4.53 -21.75
CA GLU A 60 -20.19 -4.93 -23.11
C GLU A 60 -21.59 -5.56 -23.08
N GLN A 61 -22.56 -4.83 -23.62
CA GLN A 61 -23.93 -5.28 -23.76
C GLN A 61 -24.26 -5.45 -25.25
N TYR A 62 -24.48 -6.70 -25.69
CA TYR A 62 -24.83 -7.03 -27.08
C TYR A 62 -26.30 -6.68 -27.41
N ARG A 63 -26.59 -5.37 -27.51
CA ARG A 63 -27.95 -4.88 -27.78
C ARG A 63 -28.43 -5.21 -29.21
N ASP A 64 -27.49 -5.33 -30.14
CA ASP A 64 -27.79 -5.60 -31.56
C ASP A 64 -28.37 -7.00 -31.79
N PHE A 65 -28.13 -7.94 -30.87
CA PHE A 65 -28.62 -9.32 -30.93
C PHE A 65 -29.89 -9.55 -30.11
N LEU A 66 -30.44 -8.51 -29.46
CA LEU A 66 -31.66 -8.64 -28.67
C LEU A 66 -32.90 -8.93 -29.54
N LEU A 67 -32.86 -8.56 -30.82
CA LEU A 67 -33.97 -8.74 -31.77
C LEU A 67 -33.66 -9.74 -32.88
N THR A 68 -32.55 -10.47 -32.80
CA THR A 68 -32.26 -11.56 -33.74
C THR A 68 -32.91 -12.85 -33.22
N PRO A 69 -33.96 -13.38 -33.88
CA PRO A 69 -34.52 -14.68 -33.54
C PRO A 69 -33.52 -15.82 -33.87
N PRO A 70 -33.62 -16.98 -33.20
CA PRO A 70 -32.72 -18.13 -33.40
C PRO A 70 -32.86 -18.78 -34.79
#